data_AF-A0A9P6WYT0-F1
#
_entry.id   AF-A0A9P6WYT0-F1
#
_cell.length_a   1.000
_cell.length_b   1.000
_cell.length_c   1.000
_cell.angle_alpha   90.00
_cell.angle_beta   90.00
_cell.angle_gamma   90.00
#
_symmetry.space_group_name_H-M   'P 1'
#
loop_
_entity.id
_entity.type
_entity.pdbx_description
1 polymer ?
#
loop_
_entity_poly.entity_id
_entity_poly.type
_entity_poly.pdbx_seq_one_letter_code
_entity_poly.pdbx_strand_id
1 'polypeptide(L)'
;MHENMAIISNTDWTRRPWMRVICARAMEGLMLVNRRKDLLVNCAEVYSRYLTLDAHNEQTKTKRYQSLNTTLPHPTTKHSNVELFIIEKDNSLKLELGTKTVNVLITSSIRIDKNQPPAVGPSSTNGLSFSKDTIILVRRSFIKWYGYLRQQGFNDLSICELYLFYSQN
;
A
#
# COMPACT_ATOMS: atom_id res chain seq x y z
N MET A 1 -13.83 -18.16 2.81
CA MET A 1 -14.10 -16.83 2.22
C MET A 1 -12.76 -16.24 1.78
N HIS A 2 -12.48 -16.15 0.48
CA HIS A 2 -11.25 -15.52 -0.01
C HIS A 2 -11.41 -14.01 0.14
N GLU A 3 -10.99 -13.47 1.29
CA GLU A 3 -10.84 -12.03 1.41
C GLU A 3 -9.75 -11.58 0.43
N ASN A 4 -10.20 -10.94 -0.63
CA ASN A 4 -9.34 -10.33 -1.60
C ASN A 4 -8.61 -9.17 -0.90
N MET A 5 -7.34 -8.96 -1.24
CA MET A 5 -6.51 -7.90 -0.70
C MET A 5 -7.13 -6.51 -0.82
N ALA A 6 -7.99 -6.31 -1.82
CA ALA A 6 -8.83 -5.14 -1.95
C ALA A 6 -9.72 -4.89 -0.70
N ILE A 7 -10.30 -5.92 -0.09
CA ILE A 7 -11.14 -5.77 1.11
C ILE A 7 -10.29 -5.37 2.31
N ILE A 8 -9.15 -6.05 2.51
CA ILE A 8 -8.23 -5.78 3.61
C ILE A 8 -7.73 -4.34 3.54
N SER A 9 -7.27 -3.90 2.37
CA SER A 9 -6.72 -2.57 2.18
C SER A 9 -7.77 -1.46 2.23
N ASN A 10 -9.03 -1.74 1.87
CA ASN A 10 -10.14 -0.78 1.96
C ASN A 10 -10.90 -0.82 3.30
N THR A 11 -10.36 -1.51 4.32
CA THR A 11 -10.98 -1.51 5.65
C THR A 11 -10.88 -0.13 6.30
N ASP A 12 -11.94 0.28 7.00
CA ASP A 12 -12.01 1.55 7.70
C ASP A 12 -11.11 1.56 8.96
N TRP A 13 -10.11 2.44 8.95
CA TRP A 13 -9.14 2.59 10.02
C TRP A 13 -9.66 3.37 11.23
N THR A 14 -10.76 4.13 11.09
CA THR A 14 -11.39 4.80 12.26
C THR A 14 -11.89 3.77 13.27
N ARG A 15 -12.40 2.63 12.77
CA ARG A 15 -12.94 1.53 13.58
C ARG A 15 -11.91 0.46 13.89
N ARG A 16 -10.90 0.30 13.02
CA ARG A 16 -9.87 -0.75 13.12
C ARG A 16 -8.47 -0.19 12.86
N PRO A 17 -7.93 0.66 13.74
CA PRO A 17 -6.65 1.34 13.51
C PRO A 17 -5.44 0.39 13.44
N TRP A 18 -5.53 -0.82 14.01
CA TRP A 18 -4.50 -1.86 13.84
C TRP A 18 -4.33 -2.34 12.40
N MET A 19 -5.32 -2.08 11.53
CA MET A 19 -5.25 -2.44 10.12
C MET A 19 -4.08 -1.77 9.39
N ARG A 20 -3.52 -0.66 9.90
CA ARG A 20 -2.28 -0.07 9.37
C ARG A 20 -1.11 -1.04 9.37
N VAL A 21 -0.96 -1.82 10.45
CA VAL A 21 0.12 -2.81 10.59
C VAL A 21 -0.14 -4.01 9.67
N ILE A 22 -1.40 -4.44 9.59
CA ILE A 22 -1.80 -5.52 8.67
C ILE A 22 -1.54 -5.12 7.22
N CYS A 23 -1.97 -3.92 6.81
CA CYS A 23 -1.73 -3.38 5.48
C CYS A 23 -0.24 -3.28 5.19
N ALA A 24 0.57 -2.70 6.09
CA ALA A 24 2.02 -2.59 5.90
C ALA A 24 2.67 -3.96 5.66
N ARG A 25 2.33 -4.97 6.47
CA ARG A 25 2.83 -6.34 6.32
C ARG A 25 2.37 -6.99 5.00
N ALA A 26 1.19 -6.61 4.50
CA ALA A 26 0.68 -7.13 3.24
C ALA A 26 1.42 -6.58 2.02
N MET A 27 1.96 -5.35 2.12
CA MET A 27 2.72 -4.70 1.06
C MET A 27 4.16 -5.21 0.98
N GLU A 28 4.69 -5.76 2.08
CA GLU A 28 6.02 -6.36 2.11
C GLU A 28 6.10 -7.61 1.23
N GLY A 29 6.95 -7.57 0.20
CA GLY A 29 7.07 -8.63 -0.79
C GLY A 29 5.89 -8.71 -1.74
N LEU A 30 5.13 -7.62 -1.91
CA LEU A 30 4.17 -7.44 -2.99
C LEU A 30 4.90 -7.53 -4.34
N MET A 31 4.33 -8.23 -5.32
CA MET A 31 4.91 -8.33 -6.66
C MET A 31 3.98 -7.68 -7.68
N LEU A 32 4.54 -6.74 -8.45
CA LEU A 32 3.85 -6.01 -9.50
C LEU A 32 4.34 -6.53 -10.85
N VAL A 33 3.41 -7.09 -11.62
CA VAL A 33 3.71 -7.75 -12.90
C VAL A 33 3.07 -6.95 -14.01
N ASN A 34 3.88 -6.35 -14.88
CA ASN A 34 3.40 -5.69 -16.08
C ASN A 34 3.97 -6.38 -17.32
N ARG A 35 3.11 -7.16 -17.99
CA ARG A 35 3.48 -8.02 -19.13
C ARG A 35 4.51 -9.08 -18.75
N ARG A 36 5.79 -8.86 -19.10
CA ARG A 36 6.94 -9.76 -18.84
C ARG A 36 7.99 -9.11 -17.93
N LYS A 37 7.60 -8.04 -17.22
CA LYS A 37 8.47 -7.27 -16.35
C LYS A 37 7.90 -7.27 -14.95
N ASP A 38 8.75 -7.49 -13.98
CA ASP A 38 8.36 -7.79 -12.62
C ASP A 38 9.11 -6.92 -11.63
N LEU A 39 8.36 -6.31 -10.71
CA LEU A 39 8.90 -5.51 -9.62
C LEU A 39 8.46 -6.10 -8.29
N LEU A 40 9.42 -6.43 -7.45
CA LEU A 40 9.21 -6.81 -6.07
C LEU A 40 9.28 -5.56 -5.19
N VAL A 41 8.28 -5.38 -4.34
CA VAL A 41 8.26 -4.35 -3.30
C VAL A 41 9.01 -4.88 -2.08
N ASN A 42 10.07 -4.16 -1.70
CA ASN A 42 10.83 -4.46 -0.49
C ASN A 42 10.25 -3.70 0.71
N CYS A 43 9.95 -2.41 0.51
CA CYS A 43 9.43 -1.55 1.57
C CYS A 43 8.34 -0.64 1.04
N ALA A 44 7.34 -0.42 1.87
CA ALA A 44 6.24 0.48 1.61
C ALA A 44 5.84 1.21 2.89
N GLU A 45 5.45 2.46 2.74
CA GLU A 45 4.89 3.30 3.78
C GLU A 45 3.37 3.38 3.57
N VAL A 46 2.60 3.02 4.60
CA VAL A 46 1.13 2.99 4.53
C VAL A 46 0.58 4.09 5.39
N TYR A 47 -0.26 4.95 4.82
CA TYR A 47 -0.88 6.07 5.51
C TYR A 47 -2.38 6.15 5.22
N SER A 48 -3.10 6.74 6.17
CA SER A 48 -4.53 7.01 6.00
C SER A 48 -4.77 8.14 5.01
N ARG A 49 -5.90 8.10 4.30
CA ARG A 49 -6.38 9.27 3.54
C ARG A 49 -6.98 10.37 4.41
N TYR A 50 -7.42 10.02 5.60
CA TYR A 50 -8.09 10.95 6.50
C TYR A 50 -7.07 11.71 7.36
N LEU A 51 -7.08 13.04 7.26
CA LEU A 51 -6.23 13.94 8.03
C LEU A 51 -6.32 13.71 9.55
N THR A 52 -7.51 13.32 10.04
CA THR A 52 -7.74 13.03 11.46
C THR A 52 -7.06 11.76 11.95
N LEU A 53 -6.66 10.87 11.04
CA LEU A 53 -6.01 9.60 11.36
C LEU A 53 -4.51 9.61 11.05
N ASP A 54 -4.07 10.43 10.11
CA ASP A 54 -2.68 10.48 9.67
C ASP A 54 -2.30 11.86 9.16
N ALA A 55 -1.21 12.42 9.67
CA ALA A 55 -0.68 13.72 9.23
C ALA A 55 -0.04 13.65 7.83
N HIS A 56 0.34 12.46 7.38
CA HIS A 56 0.93 12.21 6.06
C HIS A 56 -0.14 11.90 5.00
N ASN A 57 -1.40 12.21 5.28
CA ASN A 57 -2.49 11.93 4.35
C ASN A 57 -2.31 12.61 2.98
N GLU A 58 -2.97 12.05 1.97
CA GLU A 58 -2.97 12.67 0.64
C GLU A 58 -3.54 14.09 0.71
N GLN A 59 -2.70 15.08 0.41
CA GLN A 59 -3.11 16.47 0.32
C GLN A 59 -3.63 16.78 -1.07
N THR A 60 -4.95 16.69 -1.26
CA THR A 60 -5.60 17.20 -2.48
C THR A 60 -5.63 18.73 -2.43
N LYS A 61 -4.61 19.39 -2.97
CA LYS A 61 -4.62 20.86 -3.10
C LYS A 61 -5.56 21.27 -4.23
N THR A 62 -6.75 21.76 -3.88
CA THR A 62 -7.68 22.34 -4.85
C THR A 62 -7.15 23.70 -5.31
N LYS A 63 -6.46 23.76 -6.45
CA LYS A 63 -6.27 25.03 -7.17
C LYS A 63 -7.50 25.26 -8.05
N ARG A 64 -8.07 26.46 -8.02
CA ARG A 64 -9.19 26.83 -8.93
C ARG A 64 -8.78 26.48 -10.37
N TYR A 65 -9.66 25.78 -11.09
CA TYR A 65 -9.50 25.38 -12.49
C TYR A 65 -8.45 24.28 -12.79
N GLN A 66 -7.94 23.54 -11.79
CA GLN A 66 -7.11 22.35 -12.02
C GLN A 66 -7.83 21.07 -11.59
N SER A 67 -7.62 19.99 -12.32
CA SER A 67 -8.10 18.66 -11.93
C SER A 67 -7.51 18.27 -10.58
N LEU A 68 -8.31 17.61 -9.75
CA LEU A 68 -7.85 17.08 -8.47
C LEU A 68 -6.73 16.07 -8.76
N ASN A 69 -5.50 16.36 -8.32
CA ASN A 69 -4.46 15.33 -8.24
C ASN A 69 -4.79 14.43 -7.06
N THR A 70 -5.50 13.35 -7.35
CA THR A 70 -5.85 12.32 -6.38
C THR A 70 -5.46 10.95 -6.91
N THR A 71 -5.02 10.12 -5.98
CA THR A 71 -4.74 8.69 -6.15
C THR A 71 -5.96 7.83 -5.82
N LEU A 72 -7.18 8.39 -5.83
CA LEU A 72 -8.38 7.60 -5.64
C LEU A 72 -8.58 6.63 -6.82
N PRO A 73 -8.81 5.33 -6.57
CA PRO A 73 -9.02 4.36 -7.62
C PRO A 73 -10.22 4.72 -8.51
N HIS A 74 -10.03 4.64 -9.82
CA HIS A 74 -11.11 4.79 -10.78
C HIS A 74 -12.14 3.65 -10.62
N PRO A 75 -13.44 3.91 -10.86
CA PRO A 75 -14.47 2.87 -10.78
C PRO A 75 -14.21 1.67 -11.70
N THR A 76 -13.48 1.88 -12.79
CA THR A 76 -13.17 0.87 -13.83
C THR A 76 -11.76 0.28 -13.71
N THR A 77 -11.09 0.44 -12.56
CA THR A 77 -9.79 -0.20 -12.32
C THR A 77 -9.89 -1.73 -12.36
N LYS A 78 -8.79 -2.39 -12.75
CA LYS A 78 -8.67 -3.86 -12.81
C LYS A 78 -8.87 -4.53 -11.44
N HIS A 79 -8.35 -3.91 -10.39
CA HIS A 79 -8.45 -4.43 -9.02
C HIS A 79 -9.47 -3.58 -8.26
N SER A 80 -10.64 -4.12 -7.93
CA SER A 80 -11.73 -3.33 -7.34
C SER A 80 -11.25 -2.45 -6.17
N ASN A 81 -11.43 -1.13 -6.30
CA ASN A 81 -11.02 -0.13 -5.30
C ASN A 81 -9.51 -0.13 -4.96
N VAL A 82 -8.67 -0.58 -5.89
CA VAL A 82 -7.21 -0.56 -5.79
C VAL A 82 -6.63 -0.14 -7.14
N GLU A 83 -5.75 0.85 -7.16
CA GLU A 83 -5.09 1.30 -8.39
C GLU A 83 -3.65 1.72 -8.10
N LEU A 84 -2.76 1.53 -9.08
CA LEU A 84 -1.37 1.97 -9.03
C LEU A 84 -1.25 3.32 -9.70
N PHE A 85 -0.53 4.23 -9.06
CA PHE A 85 -0.28 5.58 -9.51
C PHE A 85 1.24 5.81 -9.58
N ILE A 86 1.66 6.55 -10.60
CA ILE A 86 2.98 7.15 -10.63
C ILE A 86 2.78 8.63 -10.34
N ILE A 87 3.31 9.09 -9.21
CA ILE A 87 3.30 10.49 -8.85
C ILE A 87 4.65 11.08 -9.23
N GLU A 88 4.61 12.01 -10.17
CA GLU A 88 5.76 12.84 -10.49
C GLU A 88 5.76 14.06 -9.55
N LYS A 89 6.74 14.09 -8.64
CA LYS A 89 6.92 15.18 -7.70
C LYS A 89 8.40 15.32 -7.36
N ASP A 90 8.89 16.55 -7.24
CA ASP A 90 10.27 16.84 -6.86
C ASP A 90 11.30 16.13 -7.77
N ASN A 91 11.05 16.10 -9.09
CA ASN A 91 11.85 15.38 -10.11
C ASN A 91 12.02 13.88 -9.82
N SER A 92 11.10 13.27 -9.08
CA SER A 92 11.09 11.84 -8.75
C SER A 92 9.79 11.18 -9.18
N LEU A 93 9.90 9.90 -9.56
CA LEU A 93 8.75 9.06 -9.93
C LEU A 93 8.42 8.14 -8.75
N LYS A 94 7.47 8.59 -7.93
CA LYS A 94 6.99 7.86 -6.76
C LYS A 94 5.92 6.88 -7.19
N LEU A 95 6.10 5.60 -6.85
CA LEU A 95 5.08 4.59 -7.07
C LEU A 95 4.17 4.50 -5.85
N GLU A 96 2.87 4.64 -6.09
CA GLU A 96 1.87 4.62 -5.04
C GLU A 96 0.75 3.63 -5.37
N LEU A 97 0.30 2.87 -4.38
CA LEU A 97 -0.91 2.06 -4.46
C LEU A 97 -2.02 2.80 -3.69
N GLY A 98 -2.99 3.30 -4.44
CA GLY A 98 -4.15 3.99 -3.91
C GLY A 98 -5.30 3.03 -3.65
N THR A 99 -6.00 3.22 -2.53
CA THR A 99 -7.29 2.56 -2.22
C THR A 99 -8.34 3.62 -1.84
N LYS A 100 -9.53 3.25 -1.36
CA LYS A 100 -10.50 4.24 -0.85
C LYS A 100 -10.17 4.76 0.55
N THR A 101 -9.54 3.96 1.39
CA THR A 101 -9.29 4.32 2.80
C THR A 101 -7.82 4.61 3.09
N VAL A 102 -6.91 3.96 2.36
CA VAL A 102 -5.46 4.05 2.56
C VAL A 102 -4.71 4.35 1.28
N ASN A 103 -3.51 4.87 1.46
CA ASN A 103 -2.49 4.99 0.44
C ASN A 103 -1.23 4.25 0.87
N VAL A 104 -0.49 3.77 -0.13
CA VAL A 104 0.73 3.02 0.08
C VAL A 104 1.80 3.58 -0.83
N LEU A 105 2.74 4.33 -0.27
CA LEU A 105 3.92 4.79 -0.98
C LEU A 105 4.95 3.66 -0.99
N ILE A 106 5.35 3.20 -2.17
CA ILE A 106 6.46 2.26 -2.31
C ILE A 106 7.75 3.05 -2.12
N THR A 107 8.56 2.67 -1.13
CA THR A 107 9.81 3.37 -0.78
C THR A 107 11.06 2.57 -1.14
N SER A 108 10.90 1.25 -1.35
CA SER A 108 11.95 0.43 -1.96
C SER A 108 11.40 -0.71 -2.80
N SER A 109 12.05 -0.96 -3.93
CA SER A 109 11.66 -2.02 -4.86
C SER A 109 12.87 -2.57 -5.63
N ILE A 110 12.77 -3.81 -6.11
CA ILE A 110 13.79 -4.44 -6.95
C ILE A 110 13.14 -5.10 -8.17
N ARG A 111 13.81 -5.02 -9.33
CA ARG A 111 13.35 -5.71 -10.53
C ARG A 111 13.82 -7.16 -10.49
N ILE A 112 12.88 -8.09 -10.68
CA ILE A 112 13.21 -9.52 -10.74
C ILE A 112 13.64 -9.89 -12.17
N ASP A 113 13.11 -9.19 -13.17
CA ASP A 113 13.44 -9.44 -14.58
C ASP A 113 14.80 -8.88 -15.03
N LYS A 114 15.51 -8.14 -14.14
CA LYS A 114 16.79 -7.50 -14.46
C LYS A 114 17.77 -7.60 -13.29
N ASN A 115 19.04 -7.82 -13.61
CA ASN A 115 20.12 -7.71 -12.63
C ASN A 115 20.48 -6.24 -12.42
N GLN A 116 19.72 -5.55 -11.57
CA GLN A 116 19.94 -4.16 -11.21
C GLN A 116 19.75 -3.96 -9.70
N PRO A 117 20.40 -2.97 -9.08
CA PRO A 117 20.26 -2.72 -7.67
C PRO A 117 18.79 -2.37 -7.30
N PRO A 118 18.42 -2.58 -6.02
CA PRO A 118 17.17 -2.06 -5.51
C PRO A 118 17.09 -0.54 -5.69
N ALA A 119 15.92 -0.04 -6.08
CA ALA A 119 15.58 1.35 -5.91
C ALA A 119 15.24 1.59 -4.44
N VAL A 120 15.81 2.64 -3.86
CA VAL A 120 15.54 3.09 -2.49
C VAL A 120 15.29 4.59 -2.52
N GLY A 121 14.25 5.02 -1.81
CA GLY A 121 13.88 6.43 -1.72
C GLY A 121 12.83 6.84 -2.76
N PRO A 122 12.87 8.09 -3.25
CA PRO A 122 11.72 8.72 -3.91
C PRO A 122 11.42 8.21 -5.32
N SER A 123 12.37 7.53 -5.97
CA SER A 123 12.19 6.97 -7.33
C SER A 123 12.01 5.45 -7.28
N SER A 124 10.84 5.00 -6.82
CA SER A 124 10.57 3.59 -6.50
C SER A 124 10.02 2.75 -7.65
N THR A 125 9.83 3.33 -8.84
CA THR A 125 9.44 2.56 -10.05
C THR A 125 10.57 1.67 -10.56
N ASN A 126 11.82 1.97 -10.20
CA ASN A 126 13.03 1.29 -10.67
C ASN A 126 13.06 1.10 -12.21
N GLY A 127 12.60 2.13 -12.94
CA GLY A 127 12.51 2.15 -14.40
C GLY A 127 11.44 1.21 -15.00
N LEU A 128 10.51 0.70 -14.18
CA LEU A 128 9.35 -0.04 -14.66
C LEU A 128 8.24 0.95 -15.05
N SER A 129 7.65 0.74 -16.23
CA SER A 129 6.40 1.39 -16.60
C SER A 129 5.23 0.58 -16.09
N PHE A 130 4.15 1.25 -15.69
CA PHE A 130 2.92 0.64 -15.21
C PHE A 130 1.77 0.92 -16.17
N SER A 131 0.81 0.00 -16.21
CA SER A 131 -0.41 0.13 -17.01
C SER A 131 -1.63 -0.34 -16.22
N LYS A 132 -2.83 -0.07 -16.72
CA LYS A 132 -4.09 -0.57 -16.14
C LYS A 132 -4.14 -2.11 -16.08
N ASP A 133 -3.35 -2.78 -16.91
CA ASP A 133 -3.26 -4.24 -16.95
C ASP A 133 -2.30 -4.83 -15.92
N THR A 134 -1.57 -4.00 -15.17
CA THR A 134 -0.62 -4.45 -14.15
C THR A 134 -1.32 -5.36 -13.15
N ILE A 135 -0.73 -6.54 -12.94
CA ILE A 135 -1.21 -7.52 -11.98
C ILE A 135 -0.51 -7.25 -10.65
N ILE A 136 -1.30 -7.21 -9.59
CA ILE A 136 -0.83 -7.06 -8.21
C ILE A 136 -0.93 -8.43 -7.56
N LEU A 137 0.21 -9.02 -7.20
CA LEU A 137 0.30 -10.33 -6.57
C LEU A 137 0.72 -10.17 -5.11
N VAL A 138 -0.03 -10.80 -4.22
CA VAL A 138 0.23 -10.80 -2.78
C VAL A 138 0.70 -12.16 -2.33
N ARG A 139 1.62 -12.20 -1.37
CA ARG A 139 2.19 -13.44 -0.83
C ARG A 139 1.09 -14.32 -0.24
N ARG A 140 1.02 -15.58 -0.68
CA ARG A 140 0.10 -16.58 -0.11
C ARG A 140 0.31 -16.77 1.40
N SER A 141 1.55 -16.64 1.88
CA SER A 141 1.87 -16.72 3.31
C SER A 141 1.19 -15.62 4.13
N PHE A 142 1.09 -14.40 3.60
CA PHE A 142 0.36 -13.31 4.24
C PHE A 142 -1.12 -13.66 4.40
N ILE A 143 -1.78 -14.16 3.36
CA ILE A 143 -3.20 -14.54 3.39
C ILE A 143 -3.46 -15.64 4.45
N LYS A 144 -2.57 -16.63 4.53
CA LYS A 144 -2.65 -17.68 5.57
C LYS A 144 -2.48 -17.10 6.97
N TRP A 145 -1.47 -16.25 7.17
CA TRP A 145 -1.20 -15.61 8.45
C TRP A 145 -2.36 -14.73 8.92
N TYR A 146 -2.90 -13.89 8.05
CA TYR A 146 -4.03 -13.03 8.36
C TYR A 146 -5.29 -13.87 8.67
N GLY A 147 -5.53 -14.94 7.90
CA GLY A 147 -6.60 -15.90 8.18
C GLY A 147 -6.49 -16.53 9.58
N TYR A 148 -5.29 -16.94 9.98
CA TYR A 148 -5.02 -17.46 11.33
C TYR A 148 -5.28 -16.41 12.41
N LEU A 149 -4.77 -15.18 12.24
CA LEU A 149 -5.00 -14.09 13.19
C LEU A 149 -6.48 -13.86 13.46
N ARG A 150 -7.31 -13.82 12.41
CA ARG A 150 -8.75 -13.61 12.59
C ARG A 150 -9.44 -14.75 13.34
N GLN A 151 -9.00 -15.99 13.14
CA GLN A 151 -9.53 -17.15 13.87
C GLN A 151 -9.22 -17.09 15.36
N GLN A 152 -8.12 -16.43 15.75
CA GLN A 152 -7.72 -16.21 17.14
C GLN A 152 -8.45 -15.03 17.81
N GLY A 153 -9.51 -14.48 17.20
CA GLY A 153 -10.28 -13.38 17.80
C GLY A 153 -9.65 -11.99 17.63
N PHE A 154 -8.63 -11.83 16.79
CA PHE A 154 -7.95 -10.54 16.54
C PHE A 154 -8.91 -9.45 16.02
N ASN A 155 -10.11 -9.81 15.55
CA ASN A 155 -11.14 -8.85 15.13
C ASN A 155 -11.66 -7.98 16.29
N ASP A 156 -11.47 -8.42 17.54
CA ASP A 156 -12.00 -7.80 18.76
C ASP A 156 -10.93 -7.13 19.63
N LEU A 157 -9.69 -7.04 19.14
CA LEU A 157 -8.61 -6.38 19.88
C LEU A 157 -8.85 -4.87 19.91
N SER A 158 -9.32 -4.39 21.05
CA SER A 158 -9.13 -2.99 21.42
C SER A 158 -7.62 -2.70 21.48
N ILE A 159 -7.21 -1.49 21.12
CA ILE A 159 -5.80 -1.03 21.03
C ILE A 159 -5.01 -1.21 22.36
N CYS A 160 -5.65 -1.67 23.43
CA CYS A 160 -5.12 -1.78 24.78
C CYS A 160 -4.06 -2.88 25.00
N GLU A 161 -3.70 -3.70 23.99
CA GLU A 161 -2.63 -4.71 24.11
C GLU A 161 -1.30 -4.28 23.44
N LEU A 162 -0.94 -3.00 23.50
CA LEU A 162 0.39 -2.55 23.12
C LEU A 162 1.36 -2.70 24.31
N TYR A 163 2.43 -3.46 24.12
CA TYR A 163 3.51 -3.58 25.11
C TYR A 163 4.42 -2.34 25.06
N LEU A 164 4.70 -1.78 26.23
CA LEU A 164 5.71 -0.74 26.41
C LEU A 164 7.10 -1.35 26.19
N PHE A 165 7.92 -0.76 25.32
CA PHE A 165 9.35 -1.04 25.32
C PHE A 165 9.97 -0.39 26.55
N TYR A 166 10.25 -1.17 27.59
CA TYR A 166 11.10 -0.71 28.67
C TYR A 166 12.55 -0.69 28.17
N SER A 167 13.18 0.48 28.19
CA SER A 167 14.63 0.59 28.10
C SER A 167 15.22 -0.06 29.35
N GLN A 168 16.00 -1.13 29.17
CA GLN A 168 16.90 -1.56 30.25
C GLN A 168 18.03 -0.53 30.32
N ASN A 169 18.04 0.25 31.40
CA ASN A 169 19.18 1.08 31.78
C ASN A 169 20.33 0.21 32.29
#